data_AF-A0A7V7D405-F1
#
_entry.id   AF-A0A7V7D405-F1
#
_cell.length_a   1.000
_cell.length_b   1.000
_cell.length_c   1.000
_cell.angle_alpha   90.00
_cell.angle_beta   90.00
_cell.angle_gamma   90.00
#
_symmetry.space_group_name_H-M   'P 1'
#
loop_
_entity.id
_entity.type
_entity.pdbx_description
1 polymer ?
#
loop_
_entity_poly.entity_id
_entity_poly.type
_entity_poly.pdbx_seq_one_letter_code
_entity_poly.pdbx_strand_id
1 'polypeptide(L)'
;MVKNKKKTSVLWSEEEVKLLRRLFPSGRAMEIAEQTGRSLAAVKQKACVKGIKTEKDRPWSDNEVELLKKLYKKLKAREIAEQLGRTIGALREKARRLGLQKKSFILWSSKELDILKRLYFTENSQLIAEKIGRSIGAVRCKANKIGLKKQNARVRWSKQEDTLLRKLFPDNTVREIAGQIGRSVSGVTGRAYALRLKKEGLYPVWSKKELNLLKKLYPSRTAQEIADQIGRAVYATRVRLAKLGLKKRKSKTKS
;
A
#
# COMPACT_ATOMS: atom_id res chain seq x y z
N MET A 1 1.93 14.56 42.53
CA MET A 1 1.20 15.55 41.70
C MET A 1 -0.03 14.90 41.10
N VAL A 2 -1.19 15.19 41.68
CA VAL A 2 -2.48 14.59 41.31
C VAL A 2 -2.89 15.14 39.94
N LYS A 3 -3.02 14.25 38.95
CA LYS A 3 -3.60 14.59 37.65
C LYS A 3 -5.06 14.99 37.88
N ASN A 4 -5.29 16.29 37.94
CA ASN A 4 -6.61 16.89 38.12
C ASN A 4 -7.47 16.49 36.92
N LYS A 5 -8.38 15.52 37.11
CA LYS A 5 -9.40 15.15 36.12
C LYS A 5 -10.33 16.35 35.98
N LYS A 6 -10.01 17.27 35.07
CA LYS A 6 -10.88 18.42 34.75
C LYS A 6 -12.26 17.86 34.43
N LYS A 7 -13.25 18.22 35.27
CA LYS A 7 -14.67 17.96 35.04
C LYS A 7 -14.99 18.27 33.58
N THR A 8 -15.44 17.28 32.83
CA THR A 8 -15.96 17.46 31.47
C THR A 8 -17.21 18.33 31.56
N SER A 9 -17.05 19.65 31.41
CA SER A 9 -18.19 20.54 31.35
C SER A 9 -19.03 20.14 30.14
N VAL A 10 -20.33 19.90 30.38
CA VAL A 10 -21.31 19.61 29.33
C VAL A 10 -21.33 20.73 28.27
N LEU A 11 -21.00 21.95 28.69
CA LEU A 11 -20.94 23.15 27.87
C LEU A 11 -19.55 23.35 27.26
N TRP A 12 -19.53 23.81 26.01
CA TRP A 12 -18.32 24.23 25.29
C TRP A 12 -17.98 25.67 25.67
N SER A 13 -16.74 25.94 26.06
CA SER A 13 -16.28 27.31 26.30
C SER A 13 -16.06 28.05 24.99
N GLU A 14 -16.09 29.38 25.04
CA GLU A 14 -15.81 30.22 23.88
C GLU A 14 -14.39 30.00 23.33
N GLU A 15 -13.42 29.72 24.20
CA GLU A 15 -12.05 29.41 23.78
C GLU A 15 -11.96 28.07 23.03
N GLU A 16 -12.72 27.05 23.47
CA GLU A 16 -12.80 25.78 22.76
C GLU A 16 -13.47 25.94 21.38
N VAL A 17 -14.48 26.82 21.27
CA VAL A 17 -15.14 27.14 19.99
C VAL A 17 -14.23 27.94 19.07
N LYS A 18 -13.46 28.91 19.58
CA LYS A 18 -12.43 29.64 18.81
C LYS A 18 -11.36 28.68 18.28
N LEU A 19 -10.87 27.78 19.14
CA LEU A 19 -9.90 26.75 18.76
C LEU A 19 -10.45 25.85 17.65
N LEU A 20 -11.71 25.42 17.78
CA LEU A 20 -12.42 24.62 16.78
C LEU A 20 -12.50 25.35 15.44
N ARG A 21 -12.84 26.64 15.42
CA ARG A 21 -12.90 27.46 14.18
C ARG A 21 -11.54 27.58 13.49
N ARG A 22 -10.44 27.64 14.26
CA ARG A 22 -9.08 27.80 13.73
C ARG A 22 -8.50 26.50 13.16
N LEU A 23 -8.65 25.39 13.88
CA LEU A 23 -7.89 24.15 13.59
C LEU A 23 -8.70 23.08 12.87
N PHE A 24 -10.03 23.07 13.04
CA PHE A 24 -10.89 22.05 12.44
C PHE A 24 -10.91 22.10 10.90
N PRO A 25 -10.93 23.28 10.24
CA PRO A 25 -10.91 23.35 8.76
C PRO A 25 -9.70 22.65 8.13
N SER A 26 -8.53 22.75 8.74
CA SER A 26 -7.28 22.11 8.29
C SER A 26 -7.19 20.62 8.62
N GLY A 27 -8.25 20.02 9.19
CA GLY A 27 -8.31 18.59 9.52
C GLY A 27 -7.59 18.19 10.81
N ARG A 28 -7.21 19.15 11.66
CA ARG A 28 -6.46 18.92 12.91
C ARG A 28 -7.38 18.56 14.09
N ALA A 29 -8.38 17.72 13.85
CA ALA A 29 -9.38 17.35 14.86
C ALA A 29 -8.76 16.59 16.06
N MET A 30 -7.63 15.89 15.85
CA MET A 30 -6.90 15.18 16.90
C MET A 30 -6.18 16.15 17.85
N GLU A 31 -5.55 17.19 17.32
CA GLU A 31 -4.90 18.25 18.10
C GLU A 31 -5.92 19.02 18.96
N ILE A 32 -7.12 19.28 18.41
CA ILE A 32 -8.22 19.89 19.16
C ILE A 32 -8.69 18.97 20.30
N ALA A 33 -8.80 17.67 20.05
CA ALA A 33 -9.22 16.70 21.07
C ALA A 33 -8.22 16.64 22.25
N GLU A 34 -6.92 16.68 21.94
CA GLU A 34 -5.84 16.70 22.93
C GLU A 34 -5.84 17.98 23.77
N GLN A 35 -5.96 19.15 23.12
CA GLN A 35 -5.96 20.44 23.82
C GLN A 35 -7.22 20.68 24.65
N THR A 36 -8.38 20.19 24.21
CA THR A 36 -9.66 20.34 24.93
C THR A 36 -9.92 19.22 25.95
N GLY A 37 -9.13 18.13 25.91
CA GLY A 37 -9.38 16.93 26.70
C GLY A 37 -10.68 16.19 26.33
N ARG A 38 -11.28 16.51 25.18
CA ARG A 38 -12.54 15.92 24.69
C ARG A 38 -12.25 14.77 23.72
N SER A 39 -13.21 13.87 23.54
CA SER A 39 -13.09 12.81 22.53
C SER A 39 -13.15 13.38 21.11
N LEU A 40 -12.49 12.72 20.16
CA LEU A 40 -12.55 13.07 18.72
C LEU A 40 -14.00 13.16 18.21
N ALA A 41 -14.88 12.29 18.72
CA ALA A 41 -16.29 12.28 18.39
C ALA A 41 -17.01 13.57 18.85
N ALA A 42 -16.75 14.03 20.08
CA ALA A 42 -17.31 15.27 20.60
C ALA A 42 -16.84 16.50 19.79
N VAL A 43 -15.56 16.53 19.40
CA VAL A 43 -14.99 17.59 18.54
C VAL A 43 -15.69 17.63 17.18
N LYS A 44 -15.86 16.48 16.52
CA LYS A 44 -16.56 16.37 15.24
C LYS A 44 -18.04 16.74 15.36
N GLN A 45 -18.71 16.30 16.43
CA GLN A 45 -20.11 16.62 16.68
C GLN A 45 -20.29 18.13 16.86
N LYS A 46 -19.45 18.79 17.67
CA LYS A 46 -19.55 20.24 17.87
C LYS A 46 -19.26 21.01 16.59
N ALA A 47 -18.26 20.59 15.82
CA ALA A 47 -17.96 21.20 14.54
C ALA A 47 -19.17 21.10 13.59
N CYS A 48 -19.83 19.94 13.55
CA CYS A 48 -21.07 19.75 12.82
C CYS A 48 -22.19 20.70 13.28
N VAL A 49 -22.44 20.79 14.60
CA VAL A 49 -23.45 21.71 15.18
C VAL A 49 -23.15 23.18 14.87
N LYS A 50 -21.87 23.57 14.86
CA LYS A 50 -21.44 24.95 14.52
C LYS A 50 -21.25 25.17 13.02
N GLY A 51 -21.54 24.18 12.17
CA GLY A 51 -21.39 24.27 10.71
C GLY A 51 -19.93 24.35 10.22
N ILE A 52 -18.95 24.04 11.06
CA ILE A 52 -17.52 24.09 10.73
C ILE A 52 -17.17 22.79 9.99
N LYS A 53 -16.89 22.90 8.70
CA LYS A 53 -16.51 21.78 7.84
C LYS A 53 -15.01 21.79 7.56
N THR A 54 -14.47 20.62 7.22
CA THR A 54 -13.07 20.54 6.76
C THR A 54 -12.96 21.17 5.36
N GLU A 55 -11.77 21.61 4.97
CA GLU A 55 -11.50 22.11 3.61
C GLU A 55 -11.85 21.08 2.52
N LYS A 56 -11.76 19.78 2.86
CA LYS A 56 -12.18 18.68 1.98
C LYS A 56 -13.70 18.64 1.78
N ASP A 57 -14.47 18.99 2.81
CA ASP A 57 -15.93 18.94 2.83
C ASP A 57 -16.58 20.31 2.54
N ARG A 58 -15.78 21.33 2.20
CA ARG A 58 -16.26 22.65 1.80
C ARG A 58 -17.18 22.51 0.56
N PRO A 59 -18.44 22.98 0.62
CA PRO A 59 -19.35 22.91 -0.52
C PRO A 59 -18.82 23.73 -1.69
N TRP A 60 -19.08 23.30 -2.91
CA TRP A 60 -18.68 24.01 -4.13
C TRP A 60 -19.63 25.17 -4.39
N SER A 61 -19.11 26.38 -4.59
CA SER A 61 -19.92 27.49 -5.07
C SER A 61 -20.12 27.41 -6.59
N ASP A 62 -21.16 28.09 -7.10
CA ASP A 62 -21.44 28.12 -8.53
C ASP A 62 -20.29 28.76 -9.32
N ASN A 63 -19.69 29.83 -8.79
CA ASN A 63 -18.50 30.46 -9.36
C ASN A 63 -17.30 29.50 -9.45
N GLU A 64 -17.05 28.69 -8.41
CA GLU A 64 -15.99 27.68 -8.43
C GLU A 64 -16.25 26.61 -9.52
N VAL A 65 -17.51 26.23 -9.71
CA VAL A 65 -17.93 25.25 -10.72
C VAL A 65 -17.78 25.80 -12.13
N GLU A 66 -18.18 27.05 -12.37
CA GLU A 66 -17.99 27.72 -13.66
C GLU A 66 -16.52 27.89 -14.01
N LEU A 67 -15.73 28.34 -13.05
CA LEU A 67 -14.29 28.51 -13.23
C LEU A 67 -13.62 27.15 -13.52
N LEU A 68 -14.02 26.09 -12.80
CA LEU A 68 -13.57 24.74 -13.08
C LEU A 68 -13.93 24.30 -14.51
N LYS A 69 -15.17 24.49 -14.97
CA LYS A 69 -15.59 24.15 -16.34
C LYS A 69 -14.74 24.87 -17.40
N LYS A 70 -14.44 26.15 -17.19
CA LYS A 70 -13.65 26.99 -18.11
C LYS A 70 -12.17 26.59 -18.16
N LEU A 71 -11.57 26.32 -17.00
CA LEU A 71 -10.14 26.08 -16.88
C LEU A 71 -9.73 24.62 -17.07
N TYR A 72 -10.62 23.66 -16.79
CA TYR A 72 -10.28 22.23 -16.78
C TYR A 72 -9.79 21.70 -18.13
N LYS A 73 -10.21 22.31 -19.25
CA LYS A 73 -9.72 21.96 -20.60
C LYS A 73 -8.34 22.55 -20.93
N LYS A 74 -7.94 23.64 -20.26
CA LYS A 74 -6.77 24.46 -20.63
C LYS A 74 -5.56 24.25 -19.70
N LEU A 75 -5.78 24.19 -18.39
CA LEU A 75 -4.72 24.21 -17.37
C LEU A 75 -4.49 22.84 -16.72
N LYS A 76 -3.33 22.65 -16.09
CA LYS A 76 -3.05 21.43 -15.30
C LYS A 76 -3.93 21.41 -14.04
N ALA A 77 -4.27 20.20 -13.57
CA ALA A 77 -5.14 20.05 -12.40
C ALA A 77 -4.55 20.68 -11.12
N ARG A 78 -3.22 20.82 -11.05
CA ARG A 78 -2.52 21.48 -9.94
C ARG A 78 -2.75 22.99 -9.93
N GLU A 79 -2.59 23.65 -11.08
CA GLU A 79 -2.79 25.10 -11.23
C GLU A 79 -4.23 25.50 -10.91
N ILE A 80 -5.20 24.71 -11.38
CA ILE A 80 -6.62 24.98 -11.11
C ILE A 80 -6.94 24.75 -9.62
N ALA A 81 -6.32 23.75 -8.99
CA ALA A 81 -6.50 23.46 -7.58
C ALA A 81 -5.97 24.61 -6.70
N GLU A 82 -4.82 25.18 -7.08
CA GLU A 82 -4.21 26.34 -6.43
C GLU A 82 -5.08 27.59 -6.57
N GLN A 83 -5.58 27.88 -7.78
CA GLN A 83 -6.48 29.00 -8.03
C GLN A 83 -7.82 28.89 -7.29
N LEU A 84 -8.33 27.67 -7.09
CA LEU A 84 -9.57 27.44 -6.35
C LEU A 84 -9.35 27.28 -4.83
N GLY A 85 -8.10 27.29 -4.35
CA GLY A 85 -7.80 27.00 -2.95
C GLY A 85 -8.32 25.64 -2.48
N ARG A 86 -8.29 24.64 -3.38
CA ARG A 86 -8.81 23.29 -3.12
C ARG A 86 -7.75 22.24 -3.35
N THR A 87 -7.94 21.07 -2.76
CA THR A 87 -7.06 19.93 -3.02
C THR A 87 -7.27 19.37 -4.43
N ILE A 88 -6.21 18.83 -5.04
CA ILE A 88 -6.27 18.17 -6.36
C ILE A 88 -7.30 17.01 -6.35
N GLY A 89 -7.42 16.30 -5.22
CA GLY A 89 -8.40 15.22 -5.05
C GLY A 89 -9.84 15.73 -5.14
N ALA A 90 -10.19 16.78 -4.39
CA ALA A 90 -11.52 17.39 -4.43
C ALA A 90 -11.86 17.92 -5.83
N LEU A 91 -10.89 18.56 -6.50
CA LEU A 91 -11.04 19.05 -7.87
C LEU A 91 -11.33 17.92 -8.87
N ARG A 92 -10.56 16.83 -8.81
CA ARG A 92 -10.74 15.67 -9.70
C ARG A 92 -12.09 15.00 -9.49
N GLU A 93 -12.53 14.87 -8.24
CA GLU A 93 -13.81 14.27 -7.91
C GLU A 93 -14.98 15.14 -8.39
N LYS A 94 -14.91 16.47 -8.19
CA LYS A 94 -15.93 17.38 -8.74
C LYS A 94 -15.95 17.38 -10.25
N ALA A 95 -14.78 17.44 -10.91
CA ALA A 95 -14.67 17.35 -12.36
C ALA A 95 -15.28 16.06 -12.90
N ARG A 96 -15.04 14.92 -12.23
CA ARG A 96 -15.65 13.63 -12.56
C ARG A 96 -17.18 13.67 -12.46
N ARG A 97 -17.73 14.24 -11.36
CA ARG A 97 -19.18 14.41 -11.17
C ARG A 97 -19.82 15.33 -12.21
N LEU A 98 -19.08 16.34 -12.67
CA LEU A 98 -19.50 17.26 -13.74
C LEU A 98 -19.28 16.69 -15.15
N GLY A 99 -18.78 15.46 -15.29
CA GLY A 99 -18.47 14.86 -16.60
C GLY A 99 -17.30 15.53 -17.32
N LEU A 100 -16.51 16.36 -16.65
CA LEU A 100 -15.36 17.04 -17.23
C LEU A 100 -14.22 16.03 -17.42
N GLN A 101 -14.01 15.64 -18.67
CA GLN A 101 -12.88 14.79 -19.07
C GLN A 101 -11.86 15.62 -19.84
N LYS A 102 -10.58 15.50 -19.46
CA LYS A 102 -9.50 15.90 -20.35
C LYS A 102 -9.40 14.83 -21.43
N LYS A 103 -9.51 15.23 -22.70
CA LYS A 103 -9.07 14.36 -23.79
C LYS A 103 -7.63 14.02 -23.50
N SER A 104 -7.34 12.74 -23.25
CA SER A 104 -5.96 12.26 -23.11
C SER A 104 -5.27 12.54 -24.45
N PHE A 105 -4.50 13.63 -24.53
CA PHE A 105 -3.95 14.15 -25.78
C PHE A 105 -2.98 13.21 -26.51
N ILE A 106 -2.57 12.09 -25.90
CA ILE A 106 -1.77 11.09 -26.63
C ILE A 106 -2.71 10.05 -27.25
N LEU A 107 -3.33 10.44 -28.37
CA LEU A 107 -4.00 9.52 -29.29
C LEU A 107 -3.03 8.37 -29.62
N TRP A 108 -3.55 7.15 -29.71
CA TRP A 108 -2.75 6.01 -30.13
C TRP A 108 -2.61 6.06 -31.64
N SER A 109 -1.38 6.14 -32.15
CA SER A 109 -1.15 6.06 -33.59
C SER A 109 -1.41 4.64 -34.10
N SER A 110 -1.70 4.51 -35.40
CA SER A 110 -1.84 3.21 -36.06
C SER A 110 -0.61 2.33 -35.84
N LYS A 111 0.58 2.89 -35.97
CA LYS A 111 1.86 2.21 -35.73
C LYS A 111 1.98 1.68 -34.30
N GLU A 112 1.59 2.46 -33.29
CA GLU A 112 1.61 2.01 -31.90
C GLU A 112 0.58 0.88 -31.66
N LEU A 113 -0.60 0.96 -32.30
CA LEU A 113 -1.62 -0.09 -32.21
C LEU A 113 -1.17 -1.39 -32.87
N ASP A 114 -0.47 -1.32 -34.00
CA ASP A 114 0.03 -2.50 -34.70
C ASP A 114 1.16 -3.17 -33.92
N ILE A 115 2.10 -2.38 -33.37
CA ILE A 115 3.13 -2.89 -32.47
C ILE A 115 2.48 -3.55 -31.25
N LEU A 116 1.46 -2.92 -30.67
CA LEU A 116 0.72 -3.49 -29.54
C LEU A 116 0.03 -4.80 -29.93
N LYS A 117 -0.76 -4.84 -31.00
CA LYS A 117 -1.46 -6.06 -31.44
C LYS A 117 -0.50 -7.21 -31.73
N ARG A 118 0.63 -6.92 -32.38
CA ARG A 118 1.64 -7.93 -32.75
C ARG A 118 2.38 -8.49 -31.53
N LEU A 119 2.80 -7.61 -30.61
CA LEU A 119 3.70 -8.01 -29.52
C LEU A 119 2.97 -8.36 -28.23
N TYR A 120 1.71 -7.94 -28.04
CA TYR A 120 1.02 -8.11 -26.76
C TYR A 120 0.83 -9.58 -26.35
N PHE A 121 0.72 -10.49 -27.31
CA PHE A 121 0.56 -11.92 -27.01
C PHE A 121 1.87 -12.62 -26.63
N THR A 122 3.01 -12.16 -27.15
CA THR A 122 4.32 -12.82 -26.99
C THR A 122 5.20 -12.14 -25.94
N GLU A 123 5.17 -10.80 -25.89
CA GLU A 123 6.12 -10.01 -25.12
C GLU A 123 5.59 -9.54 -23.76
N ASN A 124 6.50 -9.16 -22.87
CA ASN A 124 6.16 -8.47 -21.63
C ASN A 124 5.60 -7.07 -21.94
N SER A 125 4.57 -6.66 -21.19
CA SER A 125 4.04 -5.30 -21.25
C SER A 125 5.08 -4.22 -20.92
N GLN A 126 6.13 -4.56 -20.17
CA GLN A 126 7.30 -3.69 -19.94
C GLN A 126 8.05 -3.40 -21.24
N LEU A 127 8.48 -4.44 -21.96
CA LEU A 127 9.24 -4.31 -23.21
C LEU A 127 8.41 -3.60 -24.29
N ILE A 128 7.11 -3.86 -24.34
CA ILE A 128 6.19 -3.16 -25.24
C ILE A 128 6.09 -1.68 -24.88
N ALA A 129 6.04 -1.35 -23.58
CA ALA A 129 5.98 0.03 -23.10
C ALA A 129 7.26 0.81 -23.47
N GLU A 130 8.43 0.20 -23.30
CA GLU A 130 9.71 0.77 -23.73
C GLU A 130 9.76 0.99 -25.24
N LYS A 131 9.30 0.01 -26.03
CA LYS A 131 9.31 0.08 -27.50
C LYS A 131 8.34 1.11 -28.08
N ILE A 132 7.23 1.37 -27.40
CA ILE A 132 6.20 2.34 -27.81
C ILE A 132 6.46 3.72 -27.16
N GLY A 133 7.38 3.83 -26.19
CA GLY A 133 7.64 5.07 -25.46
C GLY A 133 6.47 5.50 -24.56
N ARG A 134 5.68 4.55 -24.07
CA ARG A 134 4.51 4.79 -23.20
C ARG A 134 4.68 4.13 -21.85
N SER A 135 3.86 4.53 -20.88
CA SER A 135 3.84 3.85 -19.59
C SER A 135 3.23 2.45 -19.69
N ILE A 136 3.69 1.52 -18.83
CA ILE A 136 3.15 0.16 -18.70
C ILE A 136 1.63 0.18 -18.47
N GLY A 137 1.17 1.13 -17.65
CA GLY A 137 -0.25 1.31 -17.37
C GLY A 137 -1.05 1.71 -18.62
N ALA A 138 -0.50 2.61 -19.46
CA ALA A 138 -1.15 3.00 -20.71
C ALA A 138 -1.27 1.82 -21.69
N VAL A 139 -0.21 1.02 -21.83
CA VAL A 139 -0.21 -0.21 -22.65
C VAL A 139 -1.26 -1.20 -22.18
N ARG A 140 -1.32 -1.49 -20.86
CA ARG A 140 -2.30 -2.42 -20.28
C ARG A 140 -3.73 -1.91 -20.45
N CYS A 141 -3.97 -0.63 -20.17
CA CYS A 141 -5.29 -0.02 -20.34
C CYS A 141 -5.74 -0.04 -21.80
N LYS A 142 -4.85 0.27 -22.75
CA LYS A 142 -5.20 0.24 -24.16
C LYS A 142 -5.47 -1.17 -24.63
N ALA A 143 -4.59 -2.12 -24.33
CA ALA A 143 -4.77 -3.53 -24.69
C ALA A 143 -6.12 -4.08 -24.21
N ASN A 144 -6.49 -3.79 -22.95
CA ASN A 144 -7.80 -4.15 -22.42
C ASN A 144 -8.95 -3.49 -23.22
N LYS A 145 -8.85 -2.18 -23.49
CA LYS A 145 -9.86 -1.45 -24.30
C LYS A 145 -10.04 -1.99 -25.72
N ILE A 146 -8.99 -2.53 -26.34
CA ILE A 146 -9.06 -3.13 -27.69
C ILE A 146 -9.23 -4.66 -27.64
N GLY A 147 -9.60 -5.22 -26.49
CA GLY A 147 -9.93 -6.64 -26.34
C GLY A 147 -8.73 -7.60 -26.37
N LEU A 148 -7.49 -7.09 -26.36
CA LEU A 148 -6.31 -7.92 -26.27
C LEU A 148 -6.22 -8.49 -24.85
N LYS A 149 -6.63 -9.75 -24.70
CA LYS A 149 -6.47 -10.54 -23.49
C LYS A 149 -5.28 -11.45 -23.67
N LYS A 150 -4.28 -11.37 -22.78
CA LYS A 150 -3.26 -12.42 -22.70
C LYS A 150 -4.00 -13.72 -22.38
N GLN A 151 -3.92 -14.73 -23.25
CA GLN A 151 -4.53 -16.03 -23.03
C GLN A 151 -3.94 -16.61 -21.73
N ASN A 152 -4.73 -16.54 -20.66
CA ASN A 152 -4.42 -16.95 -19.30
C ASN A 152 -3.10 -16.40 -18.72
N ALA A 153 -3.20 -15.72 -17.58
CA ALA A 153 -2.08 -15.43 -16.67
C ALA A 153 -1.39 -16.69 -16.08
N ARG A 154 -1.61 -17.87 -16.70
CA ARG A 154 -0.82 -19.09 -16.59
C ARG A 154 0.05 -19.26 -17.84
N VAL A 155 0.63 -18.18 -18.39
CA VAL A 155 1.65 -18.29 -19.46
C VAL A 155 2.67 -19.30 -18.97
N ARG A 156 2.68 -20.46 -19.63
CA ARG A 156 3.48 -21.62 -19.27
C ARG A 156 4.92 -21.16 -19.19
N TRP A 157 5.58 -21.45 -18.09
CA TRP A 157 6.99 -21.13 -17.93
C TRP A 157 7.77 -21.79 -19.06
N SER A 158 8.50 -20.99 -19.81
CA SER A 158 9.36 -21.50 -20.87
C SER A 158 10.58 -22.19 -20.26
N LYS A 159 11.20 -23.10 -21.01
CA LYS A 159 12.48 -23.71 -20.60
C LYS A 159 13.55 -22.64 -20.37
N GLN A 160 13.55 -21.57 -21.16
CA GLN A 160 14.49 -20.46 -21.01
C GLN A 160 14.25 -19.69 -19.71
N GLU A 161 12.99 -19.41 -19.37
CA GLU A 161 12.63 -18.75 -18.10
C GLU A 161 13.01 -19.61 -16.90
N ASP A 162 12.83 -20.93 -16.98
CA ASP A 162 13.26 -21.86 -15.93
C ASP A 162 14.79 -21.88 -15.77
N THR A 163 15.54 -21.92 -16.88
CA THR A 163 17.01 -21.87 -16.85
C THR A 163 17.51 -20.56 -16.25
N LEU A 164 16.92 -19.42 -16.66
CA LEU A 164 17.29 -18.11 -16.13
C LEU A 164 16.94 -18.01 -14.64
N LEU A 165 15.77 -18.52 -14.23
CA LEU A 165 15.37 -18.59 -12.84
C LEU A 165 16.36 -19.43 -12.02
N ARG A 166 16.78 -20.60 -12.50
CA ARG A 166 17.78 -21.45 -11.83
C ARG A 166 19.12 -20.72 -11.63
N LYS A 167 19.56 -19.98 -12.64
CA LYS A 167 20.82 -19.24 -12.62
C LYS A 167 20.80 -18.06 -11.64
N LEU A 168 19.71 -17.32 -11.58
CA LEU A 168 19.61 -16.08 -10.79
C LEU A 168 19.17 -16.31 -9.33
N PHE A 169 18.50 -17.43 -9.05
CA PHE A 169 17.93 -17.71 -7.72
C PHE A 169 18.94 -17.74 -6.55
N PRO A 170 20.19 -18.22 -6.71
CA PRO A 170 21.18 -18.20 -5.62
C PRO A 170 21.54 -16.77 -5.18
N ASP A 171 21.84 -15.90 -6.14
CA ASP A 171 22.50 -14.61 -5.85
C ASP A 171 21.50 -13.45 -5.73
N ASN A 172 20.38 -13.48 -6.46
CA ASN A 172 19.44 -12.36 -6.52
C ASN A 172 18.25 -12.50 -5.57
N THR A 173 17.61 -11.36 -5.27
CA THR A 173 16.31 -11.38 -4.58
C THR A 173 15.18 -11.74 -5.54
N VAL A 174 14.10 -12.34 -5.03
CA VAL A 174 12.91 -12.66 -5.84
C VAL A 174 12.36 -11.43 -6.56
N ARG A 175 12.52 -10.24 -5.96
CA ARG A 175 12.10 -8.96 -6.56
C ARG A 175 12.95 -8.59 -7.77
N GLU A 176 14.27 -8.71 -7.67
CA GLU A 176 15.18 -8.48 -8.80
C GLU A 176 14.94 -9.48 -9.93
N ILE A 177 14.78 -10.76 -9.59
CA ILE A 177 14.48 -11.84 -10.55
C ILE A 177 13.15 -11.56 -11.25
N ALA A 178 12.13 -11.10 -10.52
CA ALA A 178 10.85 -10.71 -11.10
C ALA A 178 10.99 -9.54 -12.09
N GLY A 179 11.84 -8.56 -11.77
CA GLY A 179 12.20 -7.47 -12.69
C GLY A 179 12.88 -7.98 -13.96
N GLN A 180 13.87 -8.87 -13.82
CA GLN A 180 14.66 -9.39 -14.95
C GLN A 180 13.88 -10.35 -15.85
N ILE A 181 13.07 -11.26 -15.28
CA ILE A 181 12.21 -12.18 -16.05
C ILE A 181 10.96 -11.45 -16.56
N GLY A 182 10.62 -10.30 -15.99
CA GLY A 182 9.41 -9.57 -16.36
C GLY A 182 8.12 -10.24 -15.86
N ARG A 183 8.21 -11.02 -14.78
CA ARG A 183 7.09 -11.73 -14.14
C ARG A 183 6.74 -11.06 -12.81
N SER A 184 5.57 -11.40 -12.26
CA SER A 184 5.24 -10.93 -10.91
C SER A 184 6.10 -11.64 -9.86
N VAL A 185 6.36 -10.98 -8.74
CA VAL A 185 7.05 -11.58 -7.58
C VAL A 185 6.37 -12.88 -7.16
N SER A 186 5.03 -12.89 -7.11
CA SER A 186 4.24 -14.09 -6.80
C SER A 186 4.43 -15.22 -7.81
N GLY A 187 4.56 -14.91 -9.09
CA GLY A 187 4.81 -15.89 -10.15
C GLY A 187 6.20 -16.53 -9.99
N VAL A 188 7.23 -15.72 -9.77
CA VAL A 188 8.60 -16.18 -9.53
C VAL A 188 8.66 -17.06 -8.27
N THR A 189 8.06 -16.63 -7.16
CA THR A 189 8.01 -17.44 -5.92
C THR A 189 7.32 -18.78 -6.15
N GLY A 190 6.15 -18.77 -6.81
CA GLY A 190 5.40 -19.99 -7.12
C GLY A 190 6.17 -20.94 -8.03
N ARG A 191 6.91 -20.42 -9.02
CA ARG A 191 7.73 -21.27 -9.89
C ARG A 191 8.97 -21.78 -9.23
N ALA A 192 9.68 -20.95 -8.46
CA ALA A 192 10.83 -21.40 -7.69
C ALA A 192 10.45 -22.56 -6.76
N TYR A 193 9.27 -22.47 -6.12
CA TYR A 193 8.71 -23.57 -5.35
C TYR A 193 8.45 -24.83 -6.21
N ALA A 194 7.81 -24.67 -7.38
CA ALA A 194 7.54 -25.79 -8.29
C ALA A 194 8.82 -26.46 -8.83
N LEU A 195 9.89 -25.69 -9.06
CA LEU A 195 11.20 -26.17 -9.48
C LEU A 195 12.07 -26.66 -8.31
N ARG A 196 11.54 -26.61 -7.08
CA ARG A 196 12.22 -26.97 -5.82
C ARG A 196 13.53 -26.21 -5.60
N LEU A 197 13.60 -24.97 -6.07
CA LEU A 197 14.73 -24.09 -5.86
C LEU A 197 14.80 -23.68 -4.39
N LYS A 198 15.92 -23.99 -3.76
CA LYS A 198 16.25 -23.57 -2.40
C LYS A 198 17.47 -22.68 -2.51
N LYS A 199 17.39 -21.50 -1.91
CA LYS A 199 18.56 -20.65 -1.77
C LYS A 199 19.42 -21.26 -0.67
N GLU A 200 20.62 -21.67 -1.04
CA GLU A 200 21.60 -22.18 -0.09
C GLU A 200 21.84 -21.12 0.99
N GLY A 201 21.89 -21.57 2.25
CA GLY A 201 22.09 -20.69 3.41
C GLY A 201 20.87 -19.93 3.94
N LEU A 202 19.73 -19.84 3.22
CA LEU A 202 18.55 -19.09 3.71
C LEU A 202 17.81 -19.79 4.87
N TYR A 203 17.95 -21.12 4.96
CA TYR A 203 17.50 -21.91 6.10
C TYR A 203 18.64 -22.84 6.50
N PRO A 204 19.59 -22.40 7.33
CA PRO A 204 20.61 -23.30 7.82
C PRO A 204 19.91 -24.48 8.49
N VAL A 205 20.30 -25.70 8.16
CA VAL A 205 19.66 -26.91 8.69
C VAL A 205 19.72 -26.85 10.22
N TRP A 206 18.63 -27.17 10.90
CA TRP A 206 18.63 -27.23 12.35
C TRP A 206 19.47 -28.44 12.79
N SER A 207 20.60 -28.18 13.43
CA SER A 207 21.46 -29.21 13.98
C SER A 207 20.78 -29.93 15.15
N LYS A 208 21.18 -31.18 15.41
CA LYS A 208 20.69 -31.95 16.58
C LYS A 208 20.95 -31.20 17.91
N LYS A 209 22.08 -30.48 18.00
CA LYS A 209 22.44 -29.66 19.16
C LYS A 209 21.45 -28.51 19.38
N GLU A 210 21.12 -27.75 18.32
CA GLU A 210 20.12 -26.67 18.40
C GLU A 210 18.73 -27.21 18.77
N LEU A 211 18.34 -28.37 18.25
CA LEU A 211 17.05 -28.99 18.58
C LEU A 211 16.96 -29.40 20.06
N ASN A 212 18.04 -29.93 20.61
CA ASN A 212 18.11 -30.28 22.04
C ASN A 212 18.08 -29.02 22.93
N LEU A 213 18.74 -27.94 22.51
CA LEU A 213 18.69 -26.65 23.20
C LEU A 213 17.27 -26.07 23.21
N LEU A 214 16.55 -26.12 22.08
CA LEU A 214 15.15 -25.69 22.02
C LEU A 214 14.27 -26.45 23.02
N LYS A 215 14.39 -27.78 23.08
CA LYS A 215 13.64 -28.63 24.01
C LYS A 215 13.94 -28.30 25.47
N LYS A 216 15.21 -28.06 25.79
CA LYS A 216 15.68 -27.76 27.15
C LYS A 216 15.25 -26.36 27.63
N LEU A 217 15.38 -25.36 26.76
CA LEU A 217 15.25 -23.96 27.16
C LEU A 217 13.82 -23.40 27.02
N TYR A 218 13.04 -23.88 26.05
CA TYR A 218 11.70 -23.34 25.79
C TYR A 218 10.69 -23.45 26.96
N PRO A 219 10.76 -24.47 27.84
CA PRO A 219 9.88 -24.52 29.01
C PRO A 219 10.03 -23.32 29.96
N SER A 220 11.21 -22.68 30.01
CA SER A 220 11.55 -21.60 30.94
C SER A 220 11.85 -20.25 30.29
N ARG A 221 12.39 -20.24 29.06
CA ARG A 221 12.82 -19.03 28.34
C ARG A 221 11.86 -18.61 27.24
N THR A 222 11.97 -17.36 26.79
CA THR A 222 11.20 -16.89 25.64
C THR A 222 11.83 -17.34 24.32
N ALA A 223 11.02 -17.41 23.25
CA ALA A 223 11.53 -17.71 21.92
C ALA A 223 12.53 -16.67 21.41
N GLN A 224 12.48 -15.44 21.96
CA GLN A 224 13.42 -14.36 21.67
C GLN A 224 14.80 -14.67 22.26
N GLU A 225 14.87 -14.90 23.57
CA GLU A 225 16.13 -15.22 24.27
C GLU A 225 16.83 -16.45 23.69
N ILE A 226 16.06 -17.47 23.29
CA ILE A 226 16.63 -18.67 22.68
C ILE A 226 17.17 -18.36 21.29
N ALA A 227 16.46 -17.54 20.50
CA ALA A 227 16.90 -17.13 19.17
C ALA A 227 18.20 -16.32 19.21
N ASP A 228 18.30 -15.41 20.17
CA ASP A 228 19.49 -14.58 20.40
C ASP A 228 20.68 -15.48 20.82
N GLN A 229 20.45 -16.49 21.65
CA GLN A 229 21.49 -17.43 22.10
C GLN A 229 22.01 -18.35 20.97
N ILE A 230 21.16 -18.76 20.03
CA ILE A 230 21.54 -19.65 18.91
C ILE A 230 21.93 -18.89 17.64
N GLY A 231 21.90 -17.55 17.66
CA GLY A 231 22.21 -16.72 16.49
C GLY A 231 21.25 -16.91 15.31
N ARG A 232 19.97 -17.20 15.59
CA ARG A 232 18.94 -17.43 14.55
C ARG A 232 17.88 -16.34 14.57
N ALA A 233 17.23 -16.11 13.42
CA ALA A 233 16.09 -15.22 13.36
C ALA A 233 14.93 -15.72 14.26
N VAL A 234 14.37 -14.81 15.06
CA VAL A 234 13.28 -15.08 16.02
C VAL A 234 12.09 -15.77 15.36
N TYR A 235 11.73 -15.35 14.16
CA TYR A 235 10.66 -15.98 13.38
C TYR A 235 10.94 -17.46 13.08
N ALA A 236 12.16 -17.80 12.64
CA ALA A 236 12.55 -19.17 12.36
C ALA A 236 12.49 -20.05 13.62
N THR A 237 12.93 -19.50 14.76
CA THR A 237 12.86 -20.16 16.07
C THR A 237 11.41 -20.43 16.48
N ARG A 238 10.50 -19.45 16.35
CA ARG A 238 9.06 -19.63 16.63
C ARG A 238 8.41 -20.71 15.77
N VAL A 239 8.69 -20.70 14.46
CA VAL A 239 8.20 -21.72 13.53
C VAL A 239 8.71 -23.10 13.92
N ARG A 240 9.98 -23.22 14.32
CA ARG A 240 10.56 -24.51 14.72
C ARG A 240 9.99 -25.03 16.04
N LEU A 241 9.82 -24.16 17.04
CA LEU A 241 9.20 -24.50 18.33
C LEU A 241 7.76 -25.03 18.14
N ALA A 242 6.98 -24.37 17.28
CA ALA A 242 5.63 -24.82 16.92
C ALA A 242 5.65 -26.20 16.25
N LYS A 243 6.57 -26.44 15.29
CA LYS A 243 6.73 -27.76 14.65
C LYS A 243 7.15 -28.87 15.62
N LEU A 244 7.86 -28.54 16.69
CA LEU A 244 8.25 -29.49 17.74
C LEU A 244 7.16 -29.71 18.80
N GLY A 245 6.04 -28.97 18.74
CA GLY A 245 4.93 -29.10 19.68
C GLY A 245 5.27 -28.70 21.12
N LEU A 246 6.34 -27.94 21.33
CA LEU A 246 6.79 -27.59 22.68
C LEU A 246 5.84 -26.59 23.32
N LYS A 247 5.60 -26.76 24.63
CA LYS A 247 4.71 -25.90 25.43
C LYS A 247 5.50 -25.30 26.60
N LYS A 248 5.15 -24.07 26.98
CA LYS A 248 5.68 -23.47 28.21
C LYS A 248 5.14 -24.19 29.43
N ARG A 249 5.92 -24.22 30.51
CA ARG A 249 5.46 -24.75 31.81
C ARG A 249 4.29 -23.87 32.29
N LYS A 250 3.16 -24.48 32.64
CA LYS A 250 2.02 -23.74 33.23
C LYS A 250 2.51 -23.07 34.51
N SER A 251 2.36 -21.75 34.63
CA SER A 251 2.58 -21.07 35.90
C SER A 251 1.56 -21.60 36.89
N LYS A 252 2.02 -22.17 38.01
CA LYS A 252 1.12 -22.38 39.16
C LYS A 252 0.73 -20.99 39.65
N THR A 253 -0.44 -20.51 39.24
CA THR A 253 -1.13 -19.42 39.94
C THR A 253 -1.37 -19.92 41.35
N LYS A 254 -0.65 -19.35 42.33
CA LYS A 254 -0.99 -19.53 43.74
C LYS A 254 -2.36 -18.86 43.93
N SER A 255 -3.37 -19.67 44.25
CA SER A 255 -4.60 -19.20 44.89
C SER A 255 -4.29 -18.61 46.25
#